data_AF-A0A955AZ86-F1
#
_entry.id   AF-A0A955AZ86-F1
#
_cell.length_a   1.000
_cell.length_b   1.000
_cell.length_c   1.000
_cell.angle_alpha   90.00
_cell.angle_beta   90.00
_cell.angle_gamma   90.00
#
_symmetry.space_group_name_H-M   'P 1'
#
loop_
_entity.id
_entity.type
_entity.pdbx_description
1 polymer ?
#
loop_
_entity_poly.entity_id
_entity_poly.type
_entity_poly.pdbx_seq_one_letter_code
_entity_poly.pdbx_strand_id
1 'polypeptide(L)'
;MTKTQKTNAIQYATKTRPPTKTRPPRRQHQALRFTPYAWAKLQFLRDLGDTEVGGFGIAAANDLLLIEDFQLVRQQCTPVTVCFADDAVADFFDDQVDQGLRPEQFGRIWMHTHPGNSAEPSGTDED
;
A
#
# COMPACT_ATOMS: atom_id res chain seq x y z
N MET A 1 82.40 23.17 22.34
CA MET A 1 81.42 24.25 22.07
C MET A 1 80.84 24.04 20.67
N THR A 2 79.81 23.21 20.56
CA THR A 2 79.22 22.78 19.29
C THR A 2 77.93 23.55 19.05
N LYS A 3 77.90 24.36 17.99
CA LYS A 3 76.74 25.14 17.54
C LYS A 3 75.68 24.17 16.96
N THR A 4 74.46 24.21 17.49
CA THR A 4 73.31 23.49 16.93
C THR A 4 72.55 24.40 15.98
N GLN A 5 72.44 24.00 14.71
CA GLN A 5 71.62 24.65 13.69
C GLN A 5 70.13 24.39 13.98
N LYS A 6 69.31 25.45 13.90
CA LYS A 6 67.84 25.36 13.98
C LYS A 6 67.29 25.00 12.60
N THR A 7 66.61 23.87 12.49
CA THR A 7 65.77 23.53 11.33
C THR A 7 64.34 24.02 11.58
N ASN A 8 63.87 24.94 10.74
CA ASN A 8 62.48 25.38 10.69
C ASN A 8 61.65 24.39 9.85
N ALA A 9 60.59 23.83 10.42
CA ALA A 9 59.55 23.12 9.68
C ALA A 9 58.26 23.94 9.71
N ILE A 10 57.82 24.38 8.53
CA ILE A 10 56.55 25.08 8.31
C ILE A 10 55.43 24.04 8.37
N GLN A 11 54.49 24.20 9.30
CA GLN A 11 53.30 23.37 9.40
C GLN A 11 52.24 23.86 8.40
N TYR A 12 51.86 23.00 7.44
CA TYR A 12 50.69 23.23 6.59
C TYR A 12 49.43 22.75 7.33
N ALA A 13 48.54 23.68 7.69
CA ALA A 13 47.25 23.35 8.28
C ALA A 13 46.34 22.65 7.25
N THR A 14 45.98 21.40 7.50
CA THR A 14 45.02 20.65 6.68
C THR A 14 43.62 21.20 6.93
N LYS A 15 43.04 21.83 5.90
CA LYS A 15 41.67 22.37 5.90
C LYS A 15 40.66 21.21 5.99
N THR A 16 40.05 21.00 7.16
CA THR A 16 39.01 20.00 7.38
C THR A 16 37.76 20.33 6.56
N ARG A 17 37.29 19.40 5.72
CA ARG A 17 36.01 19.51 5.00
C ARG A 17 34.84 19.60 6.00
N PRO A 18 33.83 20.45 5.75
CA PRO A 18 32.65 20.50 6.61
C PRO A 18 31.87 19.18 6.50
N PRO A 19 31.22 18.73 7.59
CA PRO A 19 30.41 17.52 7.58
C PRO A 19 29.26 17.70 6.58
N THR A 20 29.12 16.74 5.67
CA THR A 20 28.01 16.65 4.74
C THR A 20 26.72 16.55 5.54
N LYS A 21 25.82 17.54 5.43
CA LYS A 21 24.49 17.48 6.04
C LYS A 21 23.77 16.26 5.47
N THR A 22 23.59 15.22 6.29
CA THR A 22 22.78 14.06 5.93
C THR A 22 21.35 14.53 5.70
N ARG A 23 20.81 14.28 4.50
CA ARG A 23 19.39 14.52 4.23
C ARG A 23 18.58 13.65 5.20
N PRO A 24 17.51 14.18 5.81
CA PRO A 24 16.61 13.35 6.59
C PRO A 24 16.10 12.21 5.70
N PRO A 25 15.96 10.99 6.22
CA PRO A 25 15.37 9.89 5.46
C PRO A 25 14.01 10.36 4.94
N ARG A 26 13.76 10.19 3.64
CA ARG A 26 12.42 10.39 3.06
C ARG A 26 11.47 9.59 3.93
N ARG A 27 10.44 10.22 4.49
CA ARG A 27 9.29 9.49 5.05
C ARG A 27 8.88 8.52 3.94
N GLN A 28 9.02 7.23 4.15
CA GLN A 28 8.45 6.27 3.21
C GLN A 28 6.95 6.51 3.31
N HIS A 29 6.37 7.11 2.27
CA HIS A 29 4.93 7.24 2.19
C HIS A 29 4.40 5.81 2.23
N GLN A 30 3.62 5.47 3.26
CA GLN A 30 2.90 4.22 3.30
C GLN A 30 1.92 4.26 2.13
N ALA A 31 2.24 3.52 1.07
CA ALA A 31 1.43 3.43 -0.12
C ALA A 31 0.82 2.04 -0.17
N LEU A 32 -0.50 2.00 -0.38
CA LEU A 32 -1.16 0.77 -0.78
C LEU A 32 -0.65 0.37 -2.17
N ARG A 33 -0.19 -0.87 -2.29
CA ARG A 33 0.36 -1.44 -3.52
C ARG A 33 -0.45 -2.66 -3.92
N PHE A 34 -0.45 -2.92 -5.22
CA PHE A 34 -1.13 -4.06 -5.81
C PHE A 34 -0.12 -4.87 -6.60
N THR A 35 -0.22 -6.20 -6.54
CA THR A 35 0.44 -7.05 -7.53
C THR A 35 -0.18 -6.79 -8.91
N PRO A 36 0.54 -7.10 -10.00
CA PRO A 36 -0.04 -7.02 -11.34
C PRO A 36 -1.32 -7.85 -11.49
N TYR A 37 -1.42 -8.97 -10.77
CA TYR A 37 -2.60 -9.84 -10.77
C TYR A 37 -3.81 -9.18 -10.10
N ALA A 38 -3.65 -8.67 -8.87
CA ALA A 38 -4.71 -7.94 -8.18
C ALA A 38 -5.16 -6.71 -8.97
N TRP A 39 -4.20 -5.96 -9.54
CA TRP A 39 -4.51 -4.79 -10.36
C TRP A 39 -5.25 -5.13 -11.65
N ALA A 40 -4.94 -6.27 -12.28
CA ALA A 40 -5.66 -6.74 -13.46
C ALA A 40 -7.11 -7.11 -13.13
N LYS A 41 -7.36 -7.77 -11.99
CA LYS A 41 -8.73 -8.04 -11.51
C LYS A 41 -9.51 -6.75 -11.32
N LEU A 42 -8.93 -5.75 -10.64
CA LEU A 42 -9.61 -4.46 -10.41
C LEU A 42 -9.96 -3.73 -11.71
N GLN A 43 -9.03 -3.70 -12.69
CA GLN A 43 -9.33 -3.11 -14.00
C GLN A 43 -10.43 -3.87 -14.74
N PHE A 44 -10.40 -5.20 -14.70
CA PHE A 44 -11.45 -6.02 -15.30
C PHE A 44 -12.82 -5.72 -14.68
N LEU A 45 -12.90 -5.63 -13.35
CA LEU A 45 -14.15 -5.34 -12.64
C LEU A 45 -14.66 -3.92 -12.93
N ARG A 46 -13.76 -2.94 -13.03
CA ARG A 46 -14.10 -1.57 -13.45
C ARG A 46 -14.74 -1.55 -14.84
N ASP A 47 -14.25 -2.40 -15.74
CA ASP A 47 -14.70 -2.44 -17.14
C ASP A 47 -15.81 -3.47 -17.39
N LEU A 48 -16.28 -4.19 -16.35
CA LEU A 48 -17.21 -5.32 -16.49
C LEU A 48 -18.59 -4.90 -16.97
N GLY A 49 -19.05 -3.70 -16.58
CA GLY A 49 -20.36 -3.19 -16.97
C GLY A 49 -20.76 -1.92 -16.23
N ASP A 50 -22.05 -1.58 -16.32
CA ASP A 50 -22.61 -0.31 -15.87
C ASP A 50 -23.05 -0.30 -14.39
N THR A 51 -22.57 -1.25 -13.59
CA THR A 51 -22.92 -1.38 -12.17
C THR A 51 -21.68 -1.34 -11.29
N GLU A 52 -21.83 -0.85 -10.06
CA GLU A 52 -20.81 -0.97 -9.04
C GLU A 52 -20.55 -2.43 -8.70
N VAL A 53 -19.27 -2.80 -8.54
CA VAL A 53 -18.85 -4.13 -8.14
C VAL A 53 -17.82 -3.99 -7.02
N GLY A 54 -18.06 -4.68 -5.90
CA GLY A 54 -17.24 -4.60 -4.70
C GLY A 54 -16.62 -5.93 -4.30
N GLY A 55 -15.58 -5.87 -3.48
CA GLY A 55 -14.91 -7.04 -2.95
C GLY A 55 -13.78 -6.70 -1.98
N PHE A 56 -13.04 -7.73 -1.57
CA PHE A 56 -11.99 -7.65 -0.56
C PHE A 56 -10.60 -7.82 -1.16
N GLY A 57 -9.66 -7.00 -0.70
CA GLY A 57 -8.25 -7.14 -1.00
C GLY A 57 -7.58 -8.16 -0.08
N ILE A 58 -6.87 -9.13 -0.66
CA ILE A 58 -6.09 -10.13 0.05
C ILE A 58 -4.63 -9.66 0.11
N ALA A 59 -4.16 -9.34 1.31
CA ALA A 59 -2.84 -8.80 1.55
C ALA A 59 -1.78 -9.87 1.86
N ALA A 60 -0.55 -9.56 1.48
CA ALA A 60 0.62 -10.38 1.79
C ALA A 60 0.80 -10.51 3.32
N ALA A 61 1.13 -11.72 3.78
CA ALA A 61 1.22 -12.02 5.22
C ALA A 61 2.27 -11.17 5.96
N ASN A 62 3.34 -10.76 5.26
CA ASN A 62 4.43 -9.97 5.80
C ASN A 62 4.34 -8.48 5.47
N ASP A 63 3.33 -8.06 4.69
CA ASP A 63 3.19 -6.69 4.21
C ASP A 63 1.71 -6.37 3.92
N LEU A 64 1.02 -5.90 4.96
CA LEU A 64 -0.42 -5.62 4.90
C LEU A 64 -0.80 -4.43 3.99
N LEU A 65 0.19 -3.76 3.37
CA LEU A 65 -0.02 -2.72 2.36
C LEU A 65 0.25 -3.23 0.94
N LEU A 66 0.54 -4.52 0.75
CA LEU A 66 0.65 -5.17 -0.55
C LEU A 66 -0.53 -6.12 -0.75
N ILE A 67 -1.41 -5.78 -1.69
CA ILE A 67 -2.55 -6.60 -2.09
C ILE A 67 -2.10 -7.56 -3.19
N GLU A 68 -2.17 -8.86 -2.88
CA GLU A 68 -1.78 -9.95 -3.77
C GLU A 68 -2.94 -10.46 -4.62
N ASP A 69 -4.16 -10.38 -4.08
CA ASP A 69 -5.37 -10.78 -4.78
C ASP A 69 -6.60 -9.91 -4.44
N PHE A 70 -7.65 -10.01 -5.25
CA PHE A 70 -8.95 -9.41 -5.00
C PHE A 70 -10.06 -10.47 -5.17
N GLN A 71 -10.96 -10.55 -4.20
CA GLN A 71 -12.04 -11.54 -4.18
C GLN A 71 -13.41 -10.89 -4.05
N LEU A 72 -14.35 -11.35 -4.88
CA LEU A 72 -15.75 -10.94 -4.80
C LEU A 72 -16.48 -11.84 -3.81
N VAL A 73 -17.48 -11.26 -3.16
CA VAL A 73 -18.53 -12.00 -2.45
C VAL A 73 -19.85 -11.85 -3.19
N ARG A 74 -20.83 -12.70 -2.89
CA ARG A 74 -22.17 -12.54 -3.47
C ARG A 74 -22.74 -11.19 -3.04
N GLN A 75 -23.27 -10.47 -4.03
CA GLN A 75 -23.62 -9.06 -3.90
C GLN A 75 -24.76 -8.68 -4.85
N GLN A 76 -25.46 -7.61 -4.51
CA GLN A 76 -26.41 -6.92 -5.40
C GLN A 76 -25.76 -5.62 -5.88
N CYS A 77 -25.79 -5.42 -7.19
CA CYS A 77 -25.09 -4.33 -7.87
C CYS A 77 -26.10 -3.47 -8.62
N THR A 78 -25.96 -2.15 -8.48
CA THR A 78 -26.67 -1.16 -9.28
C THR A 78 -25.65 -0.14 -9.80
N PRO A 79 -26.02 0.78 -10.69
CA PRO A 79 -25.11 1.83 -11.16
C PRO A 79 -24.58 2.80 -10.09
N VAL A 80 -25.15 2.80 -8.87
CA VAL A 80 -24.84 3.79 -7.81
C VAL A 80 -24.69 3.19 -6.42
N THR A 81 -24.75 1.86 -6.31
CA THR A 81 -24.54 1.16 -5.04
C THR A 81 -24.19 -0.31 -5.28
N VAL A 82 -23.34 -0.84 -4.40
CA VAL A 82 -23.13 -2.27 -4.18
C VAL A 82 -23.50 -2.64 -2.75
N CYS A 83 -24.17 -3.78 -2.58
CA CYS A 83 -24.53 -4.34 -1.27
C CYS A 83 -24.11 -5.80 -1.20
N PHE A 84 -23.25 -6.15 -0.24
CA PHE A 84 -22.83 -7.52 0.00
C PHE A 84 -23.93 -8.28 0.74
N ALA A 85 -24.12 -9.55 0.40
CA ALA A 85 -25.00 -10.41 1.16
C ALA A 85 -24.30 -10.85 2.46
N ASP A 86 -24.92 -10.61 3.62
CA ASP A 86 -24.33 -10.85 4.93
C ASP A 86 -23.80 -12.29 5.10
N ASP A 87 -24.57 -13.27 4.63
CA ASP A 87 -24.19 -14.68 4.66
C ASP A 87 -22.96 -14.97 3.78
N ALA A 88 -22.86 -14.33 2.62
CA ALA A 88 -21.69 -14.47 1.76
C ALA A 88 -20.42 -13.79 2.31
N VAL A 89 -20.58 -12.74 3.14
CA VAL A 89 -19.44 -12.16 3.86
C VAL A 89 -18.99 -13.12 4.97
N ALA A 90 -19.92 -13.71 5.71
CA ALA A 90 -19.59 -14.71 6.73
C ALA A 90 -18.87 -15.92 6.11
N ASP A 91 -19.43 -16.49 5.03
CA ASP A 91 -18.82 -17.60 4.30
C ASP A 91 -17.41 -17.24 3.82
N PHE A 92 -17.20 -16.04 3.28
CA PHE A 92 -15.87 -15.57 2.88
C PHE A 92 -14.89 -15.52 4.05
N PHE A 93 -15.31 -15.01 5.21
CA PHE A 93 -14.43 -14.93 6.38
C PHE A 93 -14.02 -16.33 6.86
N ASP A 94 -14.98 -17.26 6.94
CA ASP A 94 -14.71 -18.65 7.33
C ASP A 94 -13.77 -19.33 6.31
N ASP A 95 -14.04 -19.19 5.01
CA ASP A 95 -13.21 -19.75 3.94
C ASP A 95 -11.77 -19.23 3.98
N GLN A 96 -11.55 -17.95 4.30
CA GLN A 96 -10.21 -17.37 4.41
C GLN A 96 -9.46 -17.86 5.65
N VAL A 97 -10.16 -18.05 6.77
CA VAL A 97 -9.58 -18.62 7.99
C VAL A 97 -9.20 -20.09 7.78
N ASP A 98 -10.05 -20.86 7.11
CA ASP A 98 -9.78 -22.27 6.75
C ASP A 98 -8.57 -22.40 5.82
N GLN A 99 -8.32 -21.38 4.97
CA GLN A 99 -7.11 -21.26 4.15
C GLN A 99 -5.87 -20.81 4.93
N GLY A 100 -6.00 -20.57 6.24
CA GLY A 100 -4.90 -20.18 7.13
C GLY A 100 -4.54 -18.69 7.08
N LEU A 101 -5.37 -17.86 6.46
CA LEU A 101 -5.17 -16.41 6.44
C LEU A 101 -5.64 -15.79 7.76
N ARG A 102 -4.96 -14.73 8.17
CA ARG A 102 -5.36 -13.94 9.34
C ARG A 102 -6.35 -12.86 8.92
N PRO A 103 -7.34 -12.48 9.75
CA PRO A 103 -8.32 -11.44 9.41
C PRO A 103 -7.70 -10.11 8.94
N GLU A 104 -6.52 -9.74 9.46
CA GLU A 104 -5.77 -8.56 9.03
C GLU A 104 -5.30 -8.60 7.57
N GLN A 105 -5.24 -9.78 6.95
CA GLN A 105 -4.87 -9.98 5.55
C GLN A 105 -6.05 -9.79 4.60
N PHE A 106 -7.27 -10.15 4.98
CA PHE A 106 -8.41 -10.20 4.05
C PHE A 106 -9.60 -9.31 4.44
N GLY A 107 -9.75 -8.96 5.71
CA GLY A 107 -10.86 -8.15 6.22
C GLY A 107 -10.55 -6.65 6.35
N ARG A 108 -9.34 -6.22 5.98
CA ARG A 108 -8.85 -4.87 6.27
C ARG A 108 -9.17 -3.84 5.19
N ILE A 109 -9.30 -4.30 3.95
CA ILE A 109 -9.47 -3.46 2.77
C ILE A 109 -10.58 -4.06 1.92
N TRP A 110 -11.65 -3.30 1.77
CA TRP A 110 -12.67 -3.52 0.74
C TRP A 110 -12.61 -2.36 -0.25
N MET A 111 -12.96 -2.64 -1.51
CA MET A 111 -12.98 -1.66 -2.59
C MET A 111 -14.18 -1.95 -3.49
N HIS A 112 -14.71 -0.92 -4.14
CA HIS A 112 -15.72 -1.04 -5.18
C HIS A 112 -15.44 -0.14 -6.37
N THR A 113 -16.08 -0.45 -7.49
CA THR A 113 -16.04 0.35 -8.71
C THR A 113 -17.16 1.37 -8.70
N HIS A 114 -16.92 2.52 -9.33
CA HIS A 114 -17.95 3.50 -9.67
C HIS A 114 -18.07 3.52 -11.20
N PRO A 115 -19.16 2.99 -11.80
CA PRO A 115 -19.35 3.07 -13.24
C PRO A 115 -19.57 4.53 -13.64
N GLY A 116 -18.58 5.14 -14.30
CA GLY A 116 -18.60 6.55 -14.66
C GLY A 116 -17.23 7.21 -14.47
N ASN A 117 -17.21 8.55 -14.46
CA ASN A 117 -15.97 9.32 -14.39
C ASN A 117 -15.76 9.96 -13.00
N SER A 118 -16.04 9.22 -11.92
CA SER A 118 -15.72 9.62 -10.55
C SER A 118 -15.09 8.44 -9.82
N ALA A 119 -13.97 8.70 -9.13
CA ALA A 119 -13.33 7.75 -8.22
C ALA A 119 -13.40 8.24 -6.77
N GLU A 120 -14.25 9.24 -6.52
CA GLU A 120 -14.42 9.86 -5.21
C GLU A 120 -15.41 9.05 -4.36
N PRO A 121 -15.14 8.85 -3.06
CA PRO A 121 -16.09 8.20 -2.17
C PRO A 121 -17.39 9.00 -2.10
N SER A 122 -18.51 8.28 -2.07
CA SER A 122 -19.81 8.85 -1.71
C SER A 122 -19.94 8.99 -0.19
N GLY A 123 -20.99 9.68 0.29
CA GLY A 123 -21.25 9.77 1.74
C GLY A 123 -21.45 8.39 2.39
N THR A 124 -22.02 7.42 1.67
CA THR A 124 -22.17 6.04 2.13
C THR A 124 -20.82 5.32 2.26
N ASP A 125 -19.82 5.72 1.48
CA ASP A 125 -18.49 5.10 1.48
C ASP A 125 -17.59 5.65 2.60
N GLU A 126 -17.96 6.79 3.20
CA GLU A 126 -17.23 7.43 4.30
C GLU A 126 -17.68 6.97 5.70
N ASP A 127 -18.91 6.47 5.82
CA ASP A 127 -19.52 6.00 7.08
C ASP A 127 -19.08 4.56 7.44
#